data_AF-A0A6L9F1H8-F1
#
_entry.id   AF-A0A6L9F1H8-F1
#
_cell.length_a   1.000
_cell.length_b   1.000
_cell.length_c   1.000
_cell.angle_alpha   90.00
_cell.angle_beta   90.00
_cell.angle_gamma   90.00
#
_symmetry.space_group_name_H-M   'P 1'
#
loop_
_entity.id
_entity.type
_entity.pdbx_description
1 polymer ?
#
loop_
_entity_poly.entity_id
_entity_poly.type
_entity_poly.pdbx_seq_one_letter_code
_entity_poly.pdbx_strand_id
1 'polypeptide(L)'
;MEAISLTEFVDKSNNSPRTKLKIIHASRNGVSRSDLKKFSMRVALPLTKISEIVPASYSTLAKKSNYDKEVSERLFEIAEVYSKGFEVFGDEKKFTRWLNKPNVALGGEVPFSLLDTSYGVQLVLNEITRIDYGIFV
;
A
#
# COMPACT_ATOMS: atom_id res chain seq x y z
N MET A 1 15.66 13.05 11.62
CA MET A 1 15.40 12.67 10.22
C MET A 1 13.93 12.94 9.98
N GLU A 2 13.55 13.68 8.93
CA GLU A 2 12.14 13.96 8.66
C GLU A 2 11.41 12.68 8.20
N ALA A 3 10.27 12.38 8.83
CA ALA A 3 9.47 11.21 8.50
C ALA A 3 8.78 11.41 7.14
N ILE A 4 8.78 10.37 6.30
CA ILE A 4 8.02 10.38 5.04
C ILE A 4 6.55 10.11 5.34
N SER A 5 5.65 10.87 4.72
CA SER A 5 4.20 10.63 4.81
C SER A 5 3.76 9.57 3.78
N LEU A 6 2.66 8.86 4.06
CA LEU A 6 2.10 7.86 3.14
C LEU A 6 1.83 8.45 1.76
N THR A 7 1.24 9.64 1.73
CA THR A 7 0.86 10.32 0.49
C THR A 7 2.09 10.68 -0.34
N GLU A 8 3.12 11.22 0.31
CA GLU A 8 4.39 11.53 -0.38
C GLU A 8 5.09 10.29 -0.91
N PHE A 9 4.99 9.17 -0.18
CA PHE A 9 5.61 7.92 -0.62
C PHE A 9 4.95 7.38 -1.87
N VAL A 10 3.62 7.46 -1.99
CA VAL A 10 2.89 7.04 -3.20
C VAL A 10 3.40 7.78 -4.44
N ASP A 11 3.60 9.10 -4.35
CA ASP A 11 3.93 9.93 -5.50
C ASP A 11 5.43 9.97 -5.85
N LYS A 12 6.33 9.75 -4.88
CA LYS A 12 7.78 9.94 -5.06
C LYS A 12 8.54 8.63 -5.30
N SER A 13 7.97 7.70 -6.07
CA SER A 13 8.51 6.35 -6.34
C SER A 13 10.05 6.32 -6.37
N ASN A 14 10.66 5.84 -5.29
CA ASN A 14 12.11 5.70 -5.16
C ASN A 14 12.42 4.70 -4.05
N ASN A 15 12.84 3.49 -4.45
CA ASN A 15 13.19 2.41 -3.55
C ASN A 15 14.62 2.51 -2.97
N SER A 16 15.18 3.73 -2.85
CA SER A 16 16.52 3.91 -2.28
C SER A 16 16.59 3.44 -0.81
N PRO A 17 17.77 2.97 -0.34
CA PRO A 17 17.98 2.68 1.08
C PRO A 17 17.62 3.86 1.99
N ARG A 18 17.83 5.09 1.52
CA ARG A 18 17.48 6.32 2.27
C ARG A 18 15.98 6.47 2.43
N THR A 19 15.18 6.14 1.41
CA THR A 19 13.72 6.12 1.50
C THR A 19 13.26 5.05 2.50
N LYS A 20 13.80 3.82 2.42
CA LYS A 20 13.45 2.74 3.34
C LYS A 20 13.79 3.09 4.79
N LEU A 21 14.90 3.76 5.06
CA LEU A 21 15.22 4.26 6.42
C LEU A 21 14.20 5.30 6.93
N LYS A 22 13.70 6.19 6.06
CA LYS A 22 12.63 7.13 6.42
C LYS A 22 11.32 6.41 6.74
N ILE A 23 10.97 5.38 5.96
CA ILE A 23 9.78 4.54 6.21
C ILE A 23 9.93 3.84 7.56
N ILE A 24 11.07 3.19 7.83
CA ILE A 24 11.33 2.54 9.12
C ILE A 24 11.18 3.53 10.28
N HIS A 25 11.69 4.76 10.14
CA HIS A 25 11.52 5.79 11.14
C HIS A 25 10.06 6.22 11.32
N ALA A 26 9.33 6.43 10.22
CA ALA A 26 7.92 6.78 10.23
C ALA A 26 7.06 5.67 10.86
N SER A 27 7.26 4.41 10.48
CA SER A 27 6.57 3.26 11.07
C SER A 27 6.80 3.16 12.57
N ARG A 28 8.03 3.40 13.05
CA ARG A 28 8.34 3.37 14.50
C ARG A 28 7.68 4.51 15.28
N ASN A 29 7.56 5.69 14.68
CA ASN A 29 6.92 6.85 15.32
C ASN A 29 5.38 6.84 15.16
N GLY A 30 4.88 6.01 14.26
CA GLY A 30 3.45 5.90 13.95
C GLY A 30 3.02 6.80 12.80
N VAL A 31 2.02 6.33 12.06
CA VAL A 31 1.30 7.10 11.04
C VAL A 31 0.14 7.84 11.71
N SER A 32 0.02 9.14 11.44
CA SER A 32 -1.11 9.92 11.95
C SER A 32 -2.40 9.65 11.19
N ARG A 33 -3.56 9.83 11.85
CA ARG A 33 -4.87 9.74 11.20
C ARG A 33 -5.04 10.72 10.05
N SER A 34 -4.47 11.91 10.16
CA SER A 34 -4.53 12.92 9.09
C SER A 34 -3.78 12.44 7.84
N ASP A 35 -2.62 11.82 8.01
CA ASP A 35 -1.88 11.22 6.90
C ASP A 35 -2.63 10.04 6.29
N LEU A 36 -3.18 9.13 7.11
CA LEU A 36 -4.03 8.04 6.62
C LEU A 36 -5.23 8.55 5.81
N LYS A 37 -5.89 9.64 6.24
CA LYS A 37 -7.00 10.23 5.50
C LYS A 37 -6.55 10.78 4.15
N LYS A 38 -5.41 11.46 4.09
CA LYS A 38 -4.84 11.97 2.82
C LYS A 38 -4.49 10.82 1.88
N PHE A 39 -3.85 9.78 2.40
CA PHE A 39 -3.56 8.56 1.66
C PHE A 39 -4.83 7.91 1.10
N SER A 40 -5.84 7.70 1.95
CA SER A 40 -7.14 7.13 1.57
C SER A 40 -7.80 7.90 0.42
N MET A 41 -7.75 9.24 0.45
CA MET A 41 -8.23 10.09 -0.64
C MET A 41 -7.37 9.97 -1.90
N ARG A 42 -6.04 9.96 -1.76
CA ARG A 42 -5.08 9.90 -2.88
C ARG A 42 -5.22 8.62 -3.69
N VAL A 43 -5.41 7.48 -3.02
CA VAL A 43 -5.52 6.18 -3.68
C VAL A 43 -6.98 5.74 -3.92
N ALA A 44 -7.94 6.62 -3.63
CA ALA A 44 -9.38 6.34 -3.71
C ALA A 44 -9.82 5.06 -2.97
N LEU A 45 -9.17 4.77 -1.82
CA LEU A 45 -9.43 3.57 -1.02
C LEU A 45 -10.08 3.97 0.31
N PRO A 46 -11.37 3.65 0.55
CA PRO A 46 -12.06 4.05 1.77
C PRO A 46 -11.49 3.31 3.00
N LEU A 47 -11.61 3.94 4.18
CA LEU A 47 -11.13 3.35 5.44
C LEU A 47 -11.75 1.97 5.74
N THR A 48 -12.97 1.71 5.27
CA THR A 48 -13.61 0.39 5.39
C THR A 48 -12.81 -0.69 4.68
N LYS A 49 -12.31 -0.39 3.47
CA LYS A 49 -11.43 -1.29 2.72
C LYS A 49 -10.04 -1.38 3.33
N ILE A 50 -9.49 -0.28 3.83
CA ILE A 50 -8.20 -0.32 4.52
C ILE A 50 -8.26 -1.25 5.74
N SER A 51 -9.36 -1.21 6.52
CA SER A 51 -9.52 -2.09 7.69
C SER A 51 -9.63 -3.58 7.35
N GLU A 52 -9.84 -3.96 6.08
CA GLU A 52 -9.82 -5.36 5.65
C GLU A 52 -8.38 -5.89 5.48
N ILE A 53 -7.40 -5.00 5.27
CA ILE A 53 -6.01 -5.35 4.88
C ILE A 53 -4.95 -4.84 5.86
N VAL A 54 -5.37 -4.21 6.97
CA VAL A 54 -4.50 -3.79 8.07
C VAL A 54 -4.95 -4.43 9.39
N PRO A 55 -4.03 -4.63 10.36
CA PRO A 55 -4.36 -5.20 11.67
C PRO A 55 -5.05 -4.17 12.59
N ALA A 56 -6.06 -3.47 12.08
CA ALA A 56 -6.84 -2.49 12.83
C ALA A 56 -8.28 -2.40 12.31
N SER A 57 -9.24 -2.42 13.24
CA SER A 57 -10.64 -2.22 12.92
C SER A 57 -10.92 -0.83 12.33
N TYR A 58 -12.01 -0.70 11.58
CA TYR A 58 -12.51 0.60 11.11
C TYR A 58 -12.65 1.64 12.24
N SER A 59 -13.17 1.23 13.40
CA SER A 59 -13.33 2.11 14.57
C SER A 59 -11.96 2.63 15.06
N THR A 60 -10.96 1.76 15.11
CA THR A 60 -9.58 2.12 15.46
C THR A 60 -9.01 3.13 14.46
N LEU A 61 -9.14 2.86 13.16
CA LEU A 61 -8.68 3.76 12.10
C LEU A 61 -9.39 5.13 12.15
N ALA A 62 -10.69 5.15 12.41
CA ALA A 62 -11.46 6.40 12.45
C ALA A 62 -11.16 7.29 13.68
N LYS A 63 -10.86 6.68 14.84
CA LYS A 63 -10.78 7.39 16.13
C LYS A 63 -9.36 7.67 16.61
N LYS A 64 -8.44 6.71 16.47
CA LYS A 64 -7.06 6.83 16.99
C LYS A 64 -6.36 7.98 16.28
N SER A 65 -5.61 8.81 17.01
CA SER A 65 -4.89 9.96 16.44
C SER A 65 -3.60 9.54 15.73
N ASN A 66 -2.93 8.51 16.25
CA ASN A 66 -1.68 7.97 15.72
C ASN A 66 -1.69 6.44 15.83
N TYR A 67 -1.26 5.73 14.79
CA TYR A 67 -1.25 4.27 14.78
C TYR A 67 0.06 3.72 15.34
N ASP A 68 0.02 2.49 15.86
CA ASP A 68 1.23 1.82 16.36
C ASP A 68 2.11 1.34 15.20
N LYS A 69 3.27 0.78 15.56
CA LYS A 69 4.27 0.33 14.59
C LYS A 69 3.70 -0.67 13.60
N GLU A 70 2.95 -1.66 14.06
CA GLU A 70 2.45 -2.75 13.22
C GLU A 70 1.47 -2.25 12.16
N VAL A 71 0.47 -1.46 12.57
CA VAL A 71 -0.48 -0.85 11.63
C VAL A 71 0.23 0.11 10.68
N SER A 72 1.18 0.90 11.19
CA SER A 72 1.92 1.87 10.38
C SER A 72 2.79 1.18 9.32
N GLU A 73 3.47 0.10 9.69
CA GLU A 73 4.28 -0.70 8.78
C GLU A 73 3.43 -1.29 7.66
N ARG A 74 2.26 -1.87 7.98
CA ARG A 74 1.32 -2.36 6.97
C ARG A 74 0.80 -1.25 6.06
N LEU A 75 0.53 -0.06 6.57
CA LEU A 75 0.09 1.06 5.74
C LEU A 75 1.16 1.46 4.72
N PHE A 76 2.44 1.42 5.08
CA PHE A 76 3.54 1.67 4.14
C PHE A 76 3.72 0.56 3.11
N GLU A 77 3.55 -0.71 3.50
CA GLU A 77 3.52 -1.85 2.57
C GLU A 77 2.42 -1.68 1.51
N ILE A 78 1.21 -1.30 1.93
CA ILE A 78 0.10 -1.03 1.01
C ILE A 78 0.42 0.18 0.14
N ALA A 79 0.98 1.26 0.70
CA ALA A 79 1.38 2.42 -0.08
C ALA A 79 2.44 2.10 -1.15
N GLU A 80 3.32 1.11 -0.91
CA GLU A 80 4.30 0.62 -1.89
C GLU A 80 3.60 -0.05 -3.09
N VAL A 81 2.57 -0.86 -2.82
CA VAL A 81 1.75 -1.50 -3.86
C VAL A 81 1.05 -0.46 -4.73
N TYR A 82 0.45 0.56 -4.13
CA TYR A 82 -0.19 1.64 -4.89
C TYR A 82 0.81 2.48 -5.67
N SER A 83 1.97 2.82 -5.08
CA SER A 83 3.03 3.57 -5.76
C SER A 83 3.50 2.83 -7.02
N LYS A 84 3.92 1.56 -6.88
CA LYS A 84 4.41 0.77 -8.01
C LYS A 84 3.29 0.46 -9.00
N GLY A 85 2.08 0.20 -8.53
CA GLY A 85 0.90 -0.01 -9.37
C GLY A 85 0.57 1.19 -10.26
N PHE A 86 0.56 2.40 -9.70
CA PHE A 86 0.32 3.62 -10.47
C PHE A 86 1.43 3.89 -11.48
N GLU A 87 2.69 3.67 -11.10
CA GLU A 87 3.84 3.80 -11.99
C GLU A 87 3.75 2.85 -13.20
N VAL A 88 3.55 1.55 -12.95
CA VAL A 88 3.60 0.52 -14.00
C VAL A 88 2.39 0.58 -14.93
N PHE A 89 1.19 0.81 -14.38
CA PHE A 89 -0.03 0.81 -15.19
C PHE A 89 -0.26 2.13 -15.91
N GLY A 90 0.36 3.24 -15.44
CA GLY A 90 0.22 4.60 -15.98
C GLY A 90 -1.20 5.19 -15.93
N ASP A 91 -2.16 4.42 -15.43
CA ASP A 91 -3.57 4.77 -15.30
C ASP A 91 -4.09 4.12 -14.01
N GLU A 92 -4.42 4.96 -13.04
CA GLU A 92 -4.88 4.54 -11.73
C GLU A 92 -6.13 3.66 -11.82
N LYS A 93 -7.04 3.91 -12.76
CA LYS A 93 -8.24 3.10 -12.95
C LYS A 93 -7.91 1.71 -13.49
N LYS A 94 -6.89 1.59 -14.36
CA LYS A 94 -6.42 0.28 -14.83
C LYS A 94 -5.83 -0.52 -13.69
N PHE A 95 -4.98 0.12 -12.87
CA PHE A 95 -4.42 -0.51 -11.68
C PHE A 95 -5.51 -0.95 -10.70
N THR A 96 -6.43 -0.06 -10.33
CA THR A 96 -7.53 -0.41 -9.41
C THR A 96 -8.37 -1.56 -9.94
N ARG A 97 -8.66 -1.60 -11.25
CA ARG A 97 -9.40 -2.71 -11.87
C ARG A 97 -8.61 -4.02 -11.81
N TRP A 98 -7.31 -3.98 -12.06
CA TRP A 98 -6.45 -5.15 -11.95
C TRP A 98 -6.38 -5.66 -10.51
N LEU A 99 -6.21 -4.76 -9.55
CA LEU A 99 -6.09 -5.07 -8.13
C LEU A 99 -7.36 -5.76 -7.58
N ASN A 100 -8.53 -5.49 -8.17
CA ASN A 100 -9.82 -6.01 -7.75
C ASN A 100 -10.37 -7.14 -8.63
N LYS A 101 -9.55 -7.77 -9.47
CA LYS A 101 -9.95 -8.92 -10.30
C LYS A 101 -9.11 -10.15 -10.02
N PRO A 102 -9.68 -11.37 -10.11
CA PRO A 102 -8.92 -12.61 -10.09
C PRO A 102 -7.73 -12.54 -11.05
N ASN A 103 -6.54 -12.90 -10.55
CA ASN A 103 -5.31 -12.90 -11.33
C ASN A 103 -4.77 -14.33 -11.46
N VAL A 104 -4.64 -14.81 -12.71
CA VAL A 104 -4.15 -16.16 -13.02
C VAL A 104 -2.73 -16.41 -12.50
N ALA A 105 -1.84 -15.42 -12.61
CA ALA A 105 -0.47 -15.52 -12.11
C ALA A 105 -0.40 -15.59 -10.58
N LEU A 106 -1.45 -15.14 -9.88
CA LEU A 106 -1.61 -15.26 -8.43
C LEU A 106 -2.53 -16.44 -8.05
N GLY A 107 -2.61 -17.47 -8.88
CA GLY A 107 -3.40 -18.68 -8.59
C GLY A 107 -4.91 -18.48 -8.66
N GLY A 108 -5.38 -17.42 -9.30
CA GLY A 108 -6.80 -17.06 -9.38
C GLY A 108 -7.29 -16.18 -8.23
N GLU A 109 -6.42 -15.84 -7.28
CA GLU A 109 -6.76 -14.93 -6.17
C GLU A 109 -6.92 -13.48 -6.64
N VAL A 110 -7.70 -12.71 -5.88
CA VAL A 110 -7.84 -11.26 -6.11
C VAL A 110 -6.65 -10.57 -5.45
N PRO A 111 -5.82 -9.78 -6.17
CA PRO A 111 -4.63 -9.15 -5.58
C PRO A 111 -4.93 -8.35 -4.30
N PHE A 112 -6.05 -7.63 -4.26
CA PHE A 112 -6.47 -6.86 -3.09
C PHE A 112 -6.64 -7.71 -1.82
N SER A 113 -7.19 -8.92 -1.94
CA SER A 113 -7.44 -9.78 -0.77
C SER A 113 -6.16 -10.35 -0.17
N LEU A 114 -5.03 -10.28 -0.88
CA LEU A 114 -3.73 -10.73 -0.41
C LEU A 114 -2.97 -9.66 0.38
N LEU A 115 -3.44 -8.41 0.38
CA LEU A 115 -2.74 -7.28 1.02
C LEU A 115 -2.84 -7.30 2.56
N ASP A 116 -3.55 -8.26 3.13
CA ASP A 116 -3.69 -8.50 4.56
C ASP A 116 -2.48 -9.21 5.20
N THR A 117 -1.49 -9.62 4.39
CA THR A 117 -0.23 -10.20 4.87
C THR A 117 0.97 -9.61 4.13
N SER A 118 2.12 -9.52 4.80
CA SER A 118 3.36 -9.05 4.16
C SER A 118 3.79 -9.98 3.01
N TYR A 119 3.56 -11.30 3.12
CA TYR A 119 3.81 -12.24 2.02
C TYR A 119 2.92 -11.97 0.81
N GLY A 120 1.63 -11.74 1.01
CA GLY A 120 0.72 -11.42 -0.08
C GLY A 120 1.02 -10.06 -0.73
N VAL A 121 1.42 -9.05 0.06
CA VAL A 121 1.97 -7.79 -0.48
C VAL A 121 3.16 -8.06 -1.40
N GLN A 122 4.14 -8.87 -0.98
CA GLN A 122 5.30 -9.19 -1.80
C GLN A 122 4.90 -9.93 -3.09
N LEU A 123 3.94 -10.86 -3.03
CA LEU A 123 3.42 -11.54 -4.23
C LEU A 123 2.80 -10.55 -5.22
N VAL A 124 2.00 -9.61 -4.74
CA VAL A 124 1.38 -8.57 -5.57
C VAL A 124 2.44 -7.64 -6.18
N LEU A 125 3.42 -7.20 -5.41
CA LEU A 125 4.53 -6.37 -5.91
C LEU A 125 5.37 -7.08 -6.97
N ASN A 126 5.66 -8.36 -6.75
CA ASN A 126 6.39 -9.18 -7.72
C ASN A 126 5.61 -9.30 -9.03
N GLU A 127 4.30 -9.51 -8.96
CA GLU A 127 3.46 -9.59 -10.16
C GLU A 127 3.36 -8.25 -10.89
N ILE A 128 3.19 -7.14 -10.18
CA ILE A 128 3.26 -5.80 -10.80
C ILE A 128 4.61 -5.60 -11.51
N THR A 129 5.71 -6.06 -10.90
CA THR A 129 7.05 -5.98 -11.50
C THR A 129 7.18 -6.87 -12.74
N ARG A 130 6.57 -8.05 -12.76
CA ARG A 130 6.54 -8.91 -13.96
C ARG A 130 5.79 -8.23 -15.11
N ILE A 131 4.67 -7.59 -14.81
CA ILE A 131 3.89 -6.80 -15.77
C ILE A 131 4.73 -5.64 -16.35
N ASP A 132 5.52 -4.95 -15.51
CA ASP A 132 6.45 -3.88 -15.92
C ASP A 132 7.47 -4.38 -16.96
N TYR A 133 8.00 -5.59 -16.76
CA TYR A 133 8.90 -6.24 -17.70
C TYR A 133 8.21 -6.92 -18.91
N GLY A 134 6.88 -6.78 -19.05
CA GLY A 134 6.11 -7.41 -20.12
C GLY A 134 6.02 -8.94 -20.02
N ILE A 135 6.21 -9.48 -18.81
CA ILE A 135 6.13 -10.92 -18.54
C ILE A 135 4.71 -11.24 -18.09
N PHE A 136 3.98 -11.99 -18.90
CA PHE A 136 2.60 -12.41 -18.63
C PHE A 136 2.51 -13.94 -18.54
N VAL A 137 1.50 -14.44 -17.80
CA VAL A 137 1.14 -15.86 -17.70
C VAL A 137 -0.18 -16.07 -18.42
#